data_AF-A0A949JDJ7-F1
#
_entry.id   AF-A0A949JDJ7-F1
#
_cell.length_a   1.000
_cell.length_b   1.000
_cell.length_c   1.000
_cell.angle_alpha   90.00
_cell.angle_beta   90.00
_cell.angle_gamma   90.00
#
_symmetry.space_group_name_H-M   'P 1'
#
loop_
_entity.id
_entity.type
_entity.pdbx_description
1 polymer ?
#
loop_
_entity_poly.entity_id
_entity_poly.type
_entity_poly.pdbx_seq_one_letter_code
_entity_poly.pdbx_strand_id
1 'polypeptide(L)'
;MSPADTGPTGQGGTDAGGADAGPDTDAGPEAGGGTGAGAGAGGGAGTARTFTALVNPISGGGTAWQFWQPVAERLTAAGATVHSVRTTGREDAVERAERAAAQGHIVVAVGGDGLVRDVAEGVVASAGVLAIAPAGRGNDLAKTLGVPRETAALAELLLRAAPRALDVAEVNGVIAPGNVYVGIDSMATRIINDNRWMPGLLLYRLAPVRAIMKWRAVRYELVVDGEPRRLTGHTVIVANSGAYGHGLRIVPSAVPDDGELDLLTVGDGPRHQVVRFMNKVKDGTHVDRPEVTVGRVRTVTIDADRPVPVCVDGDEVTTLPAEVTIRPGALNCLVPDGS
;
A
#
# COMPACT_ATOMS: atom_id res chain seq x y z
N MET A 1 -40.88 21.98 41.35
CA MET A 1 -40.83 23.31 40.70
C MET A 1 -41.23 23.11 39.24
N SER A 2 -42.45 23.53 38.92
CA SER A 2 -43.05 23.64 37.58
C SER A 2 -42.75 25.04 36.99
N PRO A 3 -43.22 25.43 35.79
CA PRO A 3 -43.21 24.78 34.46
C PRO A 3 -42.98 25.81 33.31
N ALA A 4 -43.16 25.40 32.05
CA ALA A 4 -43.80 26.10 30.89
C ALA A 4 -43.11 25.63 29.58
N ASP A 5 -43.73 24.94 28.61
CA ASP A 5 -45.04 25.03 27.93
C ASP A 5 -45.18 26.24 26.99
N THR A 6 -45.21 25.99 25.67
CA THR A 6 -46.27 26.35 24.71
C THR A 6 -45.83 26.07 23.26
N GLY A 7 -46.67 25.34 22.50
CA GLY A 7 -46.47 24.98 21.08
C GLY A 7 -46.95 26.04 20.06
N PRO A 8 -47.73 25.67 19.02
CA PRO A 8 -47.25 25.15 17.73
C PRO A 8 -47.84 25.93 16.51
N THR A 9 -47.82 25.29 15.30
CA THR A 9 -48.46 25.63 14.00
C THR A 9 -47.59 26.42 13.00
N GLY A 10 -47.58 26.19 11.68
CA GLY A 10 -48.27 25.26 10.79
C GLY A 10 -48.32 25.81 9.35
N GLN A 11 -48.09 24.93 8.36
CA GLN A 11 -48.67 24.85 7.01
C GLN A 11 -48.31 25.77 5.81
N GLY A 12 -48.12 25.10 4.66
CA GLY A 12 -48.66 25.42 3.32
C GLY A 12 -47.65 26.06 2.35
N GLY A 13 -47.52 25.72 1.07
CA GLY A 13 -48.18 24.84 0.09
C GLY A 13 -47.43 25.02 -1.25
N THR A 14 -47.09 23.97 -2.02
CA THR A 14 -47.76 23.43 -3.23
C THR A 14 -48.00 24.41 -4.38
N ASP A 15 -47.47 24.07 -5.57
CA ASP A 15 -48.06 24.09 -6.94
C ASP A 15 -46.96 23.63 -7.92
N ALA A 16 -47.01 22.60 -8.78
CA ALA A 16 -48.01 21.90 -9.60
C ALA A 16 -48.36 22.58 -10.94
N GLY A 17 -48.08 21.86 -12.05
CA GLY A 17 -48.57 22.09 -13.42
C GLY A 17 -47.44 22.02 -14.48
N GLY A 18 -47.43 21.19 -15.53
CA GLY A 18 -48.37 20.21 -16.06
C GLY A 18 -48.51 20.35 -17.59
N ALA A 19 -48.14 19.28 -18.33
CA ALA A 19 -48.53 18.89 -19.72
C ALA A 19 -48.15 19.84 -20.90
N ASP A 20 -48.03 19.48 -22.18
CA ASP A 20 -48.31 18.31 -23.04
C ASP A 20 -47.64 18.55 -24.43
N ALA A 21 -47.74 17.56 -25.33
CA ALA A 21 -47.69 17.59 -26.80
C ALA A 21 -46.43 17.00 -27.49
N GLY A 22 -46.68 15.93 -28.27
CA GLY A 22 -45.72 15.15 -29.06
C GLY A 22 -45.43 15.71 -30.47
N PRO A 23 -45.41 14.84 -31.49
CA PRO A 23 -44.19 14.36 -32.13
C PRO A 23 -43.99 14.94 -33.53
N ASP A 24 -42.77 14.92 -34.06
CA ASP A 24 -42.56 14.96 -35.52
C ASP A 24 -41.26 14.27 -35.95
N THR A 25 -41.42 13.57 -37.06
CA THR A 25 -40.53 12.73 -37.85
C THR A 25 -39.44 13.53 -38.58
N ASP A 26 -38.25 12.94 -38.79
CA ASP A 26 -37.75 12.79 -40.18
C ASP A 26 -36.69 11.68 -40.31
N ALA A 27 -36.71 11.04 -41.48
CA ALA A 27 -35.96 9.86 -41.84
C ALA A 27 -34.90 10.18 -42.91
N GLY A 28 -33.66 9.75 -42.67
CA GLY A 28 -32.65 9.34 -43.67
C GLY A 28 -32.06 10.41 -44.62
N PRO A 29 -31.03 10.06 -45.44
CA PRO A 29 -30.53 8.71 -45.71
C PRO A 29 -28.99 8.53 -45.58
N GLU A 30 -28.62 7.25 -45.72
CA GLU A 30 -27.29 6.67 -45.84
C GLU A 30 -26.48 7.11 -47.09
N ALA A 31 -25.15 6.97 -46.99
CA ALA A 31 -24.15 6.56 -48.00
C ALA A 31 -22.82 7.30 -47.70
N GLY A 32 -21.62 6.74 -47.71
CA GLY A 32 -21.09 5.47 -48.21
C GLY A 32 -19.60 5.70 -48.55
N GLY A 33 -18.76 4.68 -48.39
CA GLY A 33 -17.35 4.63 -48.85
C GLY A 33 -16.35 5.32 -47.89
N GLY A 34 -15.38 4.66 -47.27
CA GLY A 34 -14.53 3.59 -47.77
C GLY A 34 -13.35 4.19 -48.53
N THR A 35 -12.19 4.29 -47.89
CA THR A 35 -10.84 4.01 -48.45
C THR A 35 -9.75 4.43 -47.47
N GLY A 36 -8.71 3.60 -47.37
CA GLY A 36 -7.35 4.13 -47.29
C GLY A 36 -6.64 3.99 -45.95
N ALA A 37 -6.04 2.81 -45.77
CA ALA A 37 -4.89 2.64 -44.90
C ALA A 37 -3.83 3.71 -45.22
N GLY A 38 -3.53 4.54 -44.24
CA GLY A 38 -2.37 5.43 -44.21
C GLY A 38 -1.59 5.13 -42.95
N ALA A 39 -0.62 4.22 -43.07
CA ALA A 39 0.39 3.98 -42.05
C ALA A 39 1.22 5.26 -41.85
N GLY A 40 0.77 6.11 -40.92
CA GLY A 40 1.57 7.15 -40.33
C GLY A 40 2.27 6.58 -39.10
N ALA A 41 3.44 5.96 -39.29
CA ALA A 41 4.39 5.73 -38.21
C ALA A 41 4.98 7.08 -37.79
N GLY A 42 4.18 7.87 -37.07
CA GLY A 42 4.64 9.02 -36.31
C GLY A 42 5.11 8.50 -34.96
N GLY A 43 6.39 8.17 -34.85
CA GLY A 43 7.04 7.99 -33.56
C GLY A 43 6.89 9.28 -32.77
N GLY A 44 5.90 9.31 -31.87
CA GLY A 44 5.79 10.38 -30.89
C GLY A 44 7.06 10.35 -30.06
N ALA A 45 7.87 11.39 -30.22
CA ALA A 45 8.94 11.69 -29.26
C ALA A 45 8.25 11.81 -27.90
N GLY A 46 8.31 10.73 -27.11
CA GLY A 46 7.69 10.68 -25.79
C GLY A 46 8.20 11.87 -24.99
N THR A 47 7.28 12.65 -24.42
CA THR A 47 7.60 13.80 -23.57
C THR A 47 8.67 13.37 -22.58
N ALA A 48 9.80 14.07 -22.55
CA ALA A 48 10.92 13.73 -21.67
C ALA A 48 10.42 13.66 -20.22
N ARG A 49 10.56 12.48 -19.59
CA ARG A 49 10.14 12.28 -18.19
C ARG A 49 11.04 13.10 -17.26
N THR A 50 10.45 13.68 -16.23
CA THR A 50 11.17 14.32 -15.12
C THR A 50 11.01 13.48 -13.86
N PHE A 51 12.14 13.14 -13.24
CA PHE A 51 12.20 12.32 -12.04
C PHE A 51 12.71 13.13 -10.85
N THR A 52 12.11 12.94 -9.68
CA THR A 52 12.69 13.34 -8.40
C THR A 52 12.93 12.11 -7.56
N ALA A 53 14.21 11.72 -7.44
CA ALA A 53 14.63 10.61 -6.63
C ALA A 53 14.92 11.06 -5.19
N LEU A 54 14.17 10.49 -4.26
CA LEU A 54 14.34 10.68 -2.83
C LEU A 54 15.15 9.49 -2.31
N VAL A 55 16.38 9.78 -1.84
CA VAL A 55 17.37 8.77 -1.46
C VAL A 55 17.52 8.74 0.05
N ASN A 56 17.16 7.62 0.67
CA ASN A 56 17.41 7.43 2.10
C ASN A 56 18.89 7.05 2.32
N PRO A 57 19.70 7.92 2.96
CA PRO A 57 21.14 7.72 3.08
C PRO A 57 21.54 6.51 3.94
N ILE A 58 20.65 5.99 4.80
CA ILE A 58 20.95 4.82 5.65
C ILE A 58 20.43 3.50 5.07
N SER A 59 19.70 3.54 3.95
CA SER A 59 19.16 2.33 3.30
C SER A 59 20.28 1.43 2.75
N GLY A 60 20.06 0.12 2.78
CA GLY A 60 21.00 -0.86 2.26
C GLY A 60 22.35 -0.90 2.98
N GLY A 61 22.43 -0.39 4.21
CA GLY A 61 23.71 -0.21 4.92
C GLY A 61 24.52 0.99 4.41
N GLY A 62 23.85 2.03 3.91
CA GLY A 62 24.48 3.23 3.39
C GLY A 62 24.85 3.19 1.91
N THR A 63 24.28 2.24 1.16
CA THR A 63 24.64 1.97 -0.25
C THR A 63 23.61 2.48 -1.26
N ALA A 64 22.50 3.08 -0.79
CA ALA A 64 21.38 3.48 -1.64
C ALA A 64 21.78 4.51 -2.72
N TRP A 65 22.69 5.44 -2.38
CA TRP A 65 23.18 6.43 -3.34
C TRP A 65 24.00 5.77 -4.47
N GLN A 66 24.92 4.86 -4.11
CA GLN A 66 25.75 4.13 -5.06
C GLN A 66 24.91 3.20 -5.94
N PHE A 67 23.83 2.65 -5.41
CA PHE A 67 22.86 1.87 -6.17
C PHE A 67 22.11 2.74 -7.19
N TRP A 68 21.66 3.93 -6.80
CA TRP A 68 20.85 4.81 -7.65
C TRP A 68 21.65 5.49 -8.75
N GLN A 69 22.89 5.89 -8.49
CA GLN A 69 23.66 6.71 -9.41
C GLN A 69 23.76 6.13 -10.84
N PRO A 70 24.09 4.83 -11.04
CA PRO A 70 24.11 4.24 -12.38
C PRO A 70 22.73 4.21 -13.09
N VAL A 71 21.63 4.17 -12.33
CA VAL A 71 20.28 4.25 -12.88
C VAL A 71 20.00 5.67 -13.35
N ALA A 72 20.29 6.67 -12.52
CA ALA A 72 20.13 8.09 -12.84
C ALA A 72 20.93 8.51 -14.09
N GLU A 73 22.16 8.01 -14.23
CA GLU A 73 23.01 8.24 -15.41
C GLU A 73 22.36 7.69 -16.69
N ARG A 74 21.76 6.48 -16.63
CA ARG A 74 21.03 5.90 -17.76
C ARG A 74 19.77 6.67 -18.11
N LEU A 75 19.01 7.11 -17.11
CA LEU A 75 17.82 7.95 -17.32
C LEU A 75 18.20 9.26 -18.02
N THR A 76 19.26 9.91 -17.53
CA THR A 76 19.76 11.18 -18.09
C THR A 76 20.28 10.99 -19.52
N ALA A 77 21.04 9.91 -19.78
CA ALA A 77 21.53 9.57 -21.11
C ALA A 77 20.38 9.28 -22.12
N ALA A 78 19.23 8.83 -21.63
CA ALA A 78 18.01 8.63 -22.42
C ALA A 78 17.17 9.91 -22.59
N GLY A 79 17.66 11.07 -22.11
CA GLY A 79 17.01 12.37 -22.27
C GLY A 79 16.03 12.76 -21.14
N ALA A 80 15.94 11.98 -20.06
CA ALA A 80 15.14 12.35 -18.91
C ALA A 80 15.83 13.42 -18.04
N THR A 81 15.03 14.23 -17.34
CA THR A 81 15.55 15.13 -16.29
C THR A 81 15.51 14.40 -14.96
N VAL A 82 16.62 14.38 -14.21
CA VAL A 82 16.70 13.64 -12.94
C VAL A 82 17.22 14.55 -11.82
N HIS A 83 16.39 14.79 -10.81
CA HIS A 83 16.77 15.43 -9.55
C HIS A 83 16.98 14.35 -8.49
N SER A 84 18.14 14.32 -7.84
CA SER A 84 18.43 13.36 -6.76
C SER A 84 18.67 14.09 -5.45
N VAL A 85 17.86 13.78 -4.43
CA VAL A 85 17.86 14.47 -3.14
C VAL A 85 17.98 13.44 -2.02
N ARG A 86 18.81 13.71 -1.02
CA ARG A 86 18.89 12.87 0.18
C ARG A 86 17.79 13.28 1.16
N THR A 87 17.06 12.31 1.68
CA THR A 87 16.07 12.57 2.74
C THR A 87 16.74 12.64 4.11
N THR A 88 16.17 13.43 5.00
CA THR A 88 16.65 13.56 6.39
C THR A 88 15.79 12.80 7.41
N GLY A 89 14.57 12.44 7.03
CA GLY A 89 13.59 11.76 7.87
C GLY A 89 12.28 11.51 7.12
N ARG A 90 11.28 11.01 7.85
CA ARG A 90 9.94 10.72 7.30
C ARG A 90 9.23 11.98 6.84
N GLU A 91 9.18 13.01 7.68
CA GLU A 91 8.48 14.26 7.36
C GLU A 91 9.06 14.92 6.11
N ASP A 92 10.39 14.96 6.01
CA ASP A 92 11.11 15.49 4.84
C ASP A 92 10.85 14.65 3.56
N ALA A 93 10.75 13.32 3.69
CA ALA A 93 10.44 12.46 2.56
C ALA A 93 9.01 12.69 2.04
N VAL A 94 8.02 12.78 2.93
CA VAL A 94 6.61 13.03 2.58
C VAL A 94 6.46 14.40 1.91
N GLU A 95 6.97 15.47 2.53
CA GLU A 95 6.85 16.85 1.99
C GLU A 95 7.48 16.98 0.61
N ARG A 96 8.68 16.42 0.42
CA ARG A 96 9.37 16.45 -0.88
C ARG A 96 8.65 15.63 -1.93
N ALA A 97 8.09 14.48 -1.54
CA ALA A 97 7.33 13.64 -2.45
C ALA A 97 6.07 14.35 -2.94
N GLU A 98 5.31 14.95 -2.03
CA GLU A 98 4.11 15.72 -2.35
C GLU A 98 4.42 16.88 -3.29
N ARG A 99 5.47 17.67 -2.98
CA ARG A 99 5.90 18.81 -3.81
C ARG A 99 6.34 18.37 -5.20
N ALA A 100 7.14 17.31 -5.31
CA ALA A 100 7.62 16.82 -6.60
C ALA A 100 6.48 16.22 -7.44
N ALA A 101 5.57 15.48 -6.81
CA ALA A 101 4.37 14.94 -7.45
C ALA A 101 3.47 16.06 -7.98
N ALA A 102 3.25 17.14 -7.21
CA ALA A 102 2.48 18.31 -7.63
C ALA A 102 3.09 19.05 -8.84
N GLN A 103 4.40 18.90 -9.07
CA GLN A 103 5.11 19.43 -10.24
C GLN A 103 5.01 18.50 -11.47
N GLY A 104 4.31 17.35 -11.34
CA GLY A 104 4.22 16.33 -12.39
C GLY A 104 5.48 15.47 -12.52
N HIS A 105 6.38 15.50 -11.52
CA HIS A 105 7.55 14.62 -11.53
C HIS A 105 7.15 13.20 -11.12
N ILE A 106 7.80 12.21 -11.72
CA ILE A 106 7.78 10.84 -11.21
C ILE A 106 8.67 10.80 -9.98
N VAL A 107 8.11 10.47 -8.82
CA VAL A 107 8.84 10.46 -7.55
C VAL A 107 9.42 9.07 -7.33
N VAL A 108 10.75 8.97 -7.28
CA VAL A 108 11.46 7.70 -7.11
C VAL A 108 11.86 7.51 -5.65
N ALA A 109 11.29 6.52 -4.98
CA ALA A 109 11.71 6.10 -3.64
C ALA A 109 12.95 5.21 -3.74
N VAL A 110 14.13 5.75 -3.43
CA VAL A 110 15.39 5.01 -3.41
C VAL A 110 15.72 4.58 -1.98
N GLY A 111 15.17 3.43 -1.58
CA GLY A 111 15.28 2.96 -0.21
C GLY A 111 14.63 1.60 0.02
N GLY A 112 14.34 1.30 1.29
CA GLY A 112 13.51 0.16 1.68
C GLY A 112 12.04 0.52 1.87
N ASP A 113 11.27 -0.44 2.36
CA ASP A 113 9.80 -0.38 2.47
C ASP A 113 9.30 0.86 3.24
N GLY A 114 9.96 1.23 4.34
CA GLY A 114 9.60 2.45 5.08
C GLY A 114 9.70 3.74 4.26
N LEU A 115 10.76 3.91 3.44
CA LEU A 115 10.85 5.08 2.55
C LEU A 115 9.79 5.01 1.45
N VAL A 116 9.53 3.81 0.91
CA VAL A 116 8.50 3.62 -0.12
C VAL A 116 7.13 4.04 0.42
N ARG A 117 6.78 3.66 1.65
CA ARG A 117 5.57 4.13 2.33
C ARG A 117 5.54 5.65 2.48
N ASP A 118 6.61 6.25 3.00
CA ASP A 118 6.67 7.71 3.22
C ASP A 118 6.53 8.49 1.90
N VAL A 119 7.16 8.02 0.82
CA VAL A 119 7.03 8.64 -0.50
C VAL A 119 5.64 8.40 -1.10
N ALA A 120 5.07 7.20 -0.93
CA ALA A 120 3.73 6.89 -1.40
C ALA A 120 2.68 7.82 -0.76
N GLU A 121 2.80 8.12 0.53
CA GLU A 121 1.92 9.06 1.23
C GLU A 121 1.89 10.44 0.57
N GLY A 122 3.05 11.04 0.30
CA GLY A 122 3.12 12.32 -0.42
C GLY A 122 2.67 12.23 -1.87
N VAL A 123 2.94 11.12 -2.57
CA VAL A 123 2.49 10.90 -3.95
C VAL A 123 0.96 10.81 -4.02
N VAL A 124 0.32 10.07 -3.11
CA VAL A 124 -1.15 9.93 -3.04
C VAL A 124 -1.81 11.28 -2.79
N ALA A 125 -1.23 12.12 -1.92
CA ALA A 125 -1.76 13.46 -1.62
C ALA A 125 -1.84 14.37 -2.86
N SER A 126 -0.91 14.21 -3.81
CA SER A 126 -0.83 15.00 -5.06
C SER A 126 -1.32 14.26 -6.30
N ALA A 127 -1.92 13.07 -6.17
CA ALA A 127 -2.29 12.20 -7.30
C ALA A 127 -1.14 11.95 -8.29
N GLY A 128 0.09 11.89 -7.79
CA GLY A 128 1.31 11.76 -8.59
C GLY A 128 1.61 10.32 -9.01
N VAL A 129 2.85 10.10 -9.47
CA VAL A 129 3.35 8.78 -9.87
C VAL A 129 4.55 8.39 -9.01
N LEU A 130 4.45 7.22 -8.37
CA LEU A 130 5.53 6.59 -7.62
C LEU A 130 6.36 5.68 -8.51
N ALA A 131 7.66 5.68 -8.27
CA ALA A 131 8.59 4.68 -8.75
C ALA A 131 9.42 4.13 -7.59
N ILE A 132 9.78 2.85 -7.64
CA ILE A 132 10.56 2.21 -6.57
C ILE A 132 11.95 1.84 -7.10
N ALA A 133 12.99 2.26 -6.39
CA ALA A 133 14.36 1.81 -6.60
C ALA A 133 14.77 1.00 -5.36
N PRO A 134 14.70 -0.34 -5.39
CA PRO A 134 14.74 -1.19 -4.20
C PRO A 134 16.15 -1.28 -3.59
N ALA A 135 16.49 -0.31 -2.74
CA ALA A 135 17.81 -0.16 -2.11
C ALA A 135 17.82 -0.60 -0.63
N GLY A 136 16.69 -1.05 -0.09
CA GLY A 136 16.58 -1.59 1.27
C GLY A 136 17.00 -3.05 1.42
N ARG A 137 16.76 -3.60 2.61
CA ARG A 137 17.03 -5.02 2.95
C ARG A 137 15.85 -5.94 2.59
N GLY A 138 14.63 -5.53 2.93
CA GLY A 138 13.39 -6.26 2.65
C GLY A 138 12.97 -6.06 1.20
N ASN A 139 12.55 -4.83 0.87
CA ASN A 139 12.00 -4.44 -0.43
C ASN A 139 10.82 -5.35 -0.80
N ASP A 140 9.97 -5.65 0.17
CA ASP A 140 8.89 -6.62 0.05
C ASP A 140 7.85 -6.15 -0.98
N LEU A 141 7.45 -4.87 -0.94
CA LEU A 141 6.52 -4.32 -1.95
C LEU A 141 7.13 -4.36 -3.35
N ALA A 142 8.40 -3.96 -3.49
CA ALA A 142 9.10 -3.99 -4.78
C ALA A 142 9.17 -5.40 -5.36
N LYS A 143 9.43 -6.41 -4.51
CA LYS A 143 9.44 -7.82 -4.91
C LYS A 143 8.06 -8.31 -5.32
N THR A 144 7.01 -7.98 -4.56
CA THR A 144 5.63 -8.32 -4.91
C THR A 144 5.25 -7.74 -6.26
N LEU A 145 5.57 -6.47 -6.51
CA LEU A 145 5.26 -5.77 -7.76
C LEU A 145 6.21 -6.15 -8.91
N GLY A 146 7.15 -7.08 -8.72
CA GLY A 146 8.09 -7.53 -9.75
C GLY A 146 9.16 -6.50 -10.15
N VAL A 147 9.35 -5.43 -9.37
CA VAL A 147 10.28 -4.34 -9.71
C VAL A 147 11.73 -4.89 -9.79
N PRO A 148 12.40 -4.75 -10.95
CA PRO A 148 13.74 -5.26 -11.13
C PRO A 148 14.75 -4.46 -10.29
N ARG A 149 15.77 -5.16 -9.79
CA ARG A 149 16.90 -4.53 -9.09
C ARG A 149 18.09 -4.26 -10.02
N GLU A 150 18.17 -4.95 -11.15
CA GLU A 150 19.26 -4.76 -12.11
C GLU A 150 19.16 -3.36 -12.74
N THR A 151 20.30 -2.67 -12.81
CA THR A 151 20.38 -1.25 -13.18
C THR A 151 19.76 -0.95 -14.54
N ALA A 152 20.06 -1.74 -15.57
CA ALA A 152 19.55 -1.52 -16.92
C ALA A 152 18.03 -1.76 -16.98
N ALA A 153 17.55 -2.86 -16.41
CA ALA A 153 16.14 -3.21 -16.35
C ALA A 153 15.33 -2.19 -15.55
N LEU A 154 15.87 -1.68 -14.43
CA LEU A 154 15.21 -0.64 -13.65
C LEU A 154 15.13 0.68 -14.44
N ALA A 155 16.21 1.11 -15.09
CA ALA A 155 16.18 2.30 -15.93
C ALA A 155 15.17 2.17 -17.08
N GLU A 156 15.11 0.99 -17.72
CA GLU A 156 14.15 0.70 -18.78
C GLU A 156 12.70 0.77 -18.27
N LEU A 157 12.41 0.14 -17.14
CA LEU A 157 11.11 0.22 -16.47
C LEU A 157 10.72 1.69 -16.25
N LEU A 158 11.59 2.47 -15.63
CA LEU A 158 11.31 3.86 -15.29
C LEU A 158 11.10 4.75 -16.52
N LEU A 159 11.73 4.45 -17.66
CA LEU A 159 11.57 5.20 -18.90
C LEU A 159 10.29 4.84 -19.65
N ARG A 160 9.85 3.58 -19.60
CA ARG A 160 8.86 3.04 -20.54
C ARG A 160 7.54 2.64 -19.91
N ALA A 161 7.53 2.19 -18.66
CA ALA A 161 6.31 1.69 -18.03
C ALA A 161 5.23 2.77 -17.95
N ALA A 162 3.99 2.38 -18.25
CA ALA A 162 2.84 3.19 -17.91
C ALA A 162 2.54 3.06 -16.41
N PRO A 163 2.06 4.10 -15.73
CA PRO A 163 1.62 3.97 -14.35
C PRO A 163 0.44 3.00 -14.25
N ARG A 164 0.52 2.05 -13.32
CA ARG A 164 -0.60 1.22 -12.88
C ARG A 164 -1.19 1.80 -11.61
N ALA A 165 -2.52 1.90 -11.55
CA ALA A 165 -3.23 2.28 -10.33
C ALA A 165 -3.21 1.08 -9.37
N LEU A 166 -2.69 1.30 -8.17
CA LEU A 166 -2.65 0.34 -7.07
C LEU A 166 -3.58 0.81 -5.96
N ASP A 167 -4.21 -0.13 -5.31
CA ASP A 167 -4.92 0.09 -4.05
C ASP A 167 -3.90 0.31 -2.94
N VAL A 168 -4.33 1.02 -1.90
CA VAL A 168 -3.56 1.16 -0.66
C VAL A 168 -4.49 1.00 0.53
N ALA A 169 -3.98 0.46 1.62
CA ALA A 169 -4.65 0.57 2.91
C ALA A 169 -4.39 1.96 3.51
N GLU A 170 -5.33 2.47 4.29
CA GLU A 170 -5.19 3.66 5.12
C GLU A 170 -5.47 3.29 6.57
N VAL A 171 -4.54 3.58 7.46
CA VAL A 171 -4.63 3.28 8.90
C VAL A 171 -4.64 4.58 9.69
N ASN A 172 -5.79 4.95 10.25
CA ASN A 172 -5.95 6.21 10.99
C ASN A 172 -5.36 7.44 10.24
N GLY A 173 -5.53 7.50 8.90
CA GLY A 173 -4.98 8.56 8.05
C GLY A 173 -3.57 8.32 7.50
N VAL A 174 -2.88 7.24 7.89
CA VAL A 174 -1.55 6.87 7.39
C VAL A 174 -1.67 5.89 6.23
N ILE A 175 -1.05 6.22 5.08
CA ILE A 175 -1.04 5.34 3.90
C ILE A 175 -0.13 4.12 4.13
N ALA A 176 -0.63 2.96 3.72
CA ALA A 176 -0.02 1.66 3.85
C ALA A 176 -0.10 0.90 2.51
N PRO A 177 0.89 1.05 1.61
CA PRO A 177 0.87 0.35 0.32
C PRO A 177 0.97 -1.17 0.44
N GLY A 178 1.67 -1.69 1.46
CA GLY A 178 1.91 -3.13 1.62
C GLY A 178 0.91 -3.81 2.55
N ASN A 179 1.23 -3.89 3.84
CA ASN A 179 0.44 -4.65 4.82
C ASN A 179 0.38 -3.96 6.18
N VAL A 180 -0.77 -4.11 6.84
CA VAL A 180 -1.01 -3.71 8.22
C VAL A 180 -1.06 -4.98 9.07
N TYR A 181 -0.33 -5.02 10.18
CA TYR A 181 -0.32 -6.21 11.02
C TYR A 181 -0.22 -5.88 12.50
N VAL A 182 -0.93 -6.69 13.28
CA VAL A 182 -1.14 -6.55 14.71
C VAL A 182 -0.96 -7.94 15.34
N GLY A 183 -0.11 -8.08 16.34
CA GLY A 183 0.06 -9.35 17.04
C GLY A 183 1.52 -9.73 17.30
N ILE A 184 1.82 -11.02 17.15
CA ILE A 184 3.20 -11.54 17.26
C ILE A 184 4.13 -10.78 16.30
N ASP A 185 3.67 -10.52 15.08
CA ASP A 185 4.40 -9.85 14.02
C ASP A 185 4.77 -8.41 14.37
N SER A 186 3.83 -7.66 14.97
CA SER A 186 4.10 -6.29 15.41
C SER A 186 5.02 -6.25 16.63
N MET A 187 4.93 -7.23 17.53
CA MET A 187 5.90 -7.39 18.63
C MET A 187 7.31 -7.74 18.11
N ALA A 188 7.42 -8.62 17.12
CA ALA A 188 8.70 -8.95 16.50
C ALA A 188 9.32 -7.71 15.84
N THR A 189 8.49 -6.93 15.14
CA THR A 189 8.88 -5.65 14.52
C THR A 189 9.38 -4.65 15.55
N ARG A 190 8.64 -4.45 16.66
CA ARG A 190 9.08 -3.61 17.77
C ARG A 190 10.43 -4.05 18.34
N ILE A 191 10.63 -5.36 18.57
CA ILE A 191 11.93 -5.88 19.04
C ILE A 191 13.06 -5.56 18.05
N ILE A 192 12.83 -5.68 16.74
CA ILE A 192 13.83 -5.34 15.72
C ILE A 192 14.16 -3.85 15.77
N ASN A 193 13.14 -3.00 15.85
CA ASN A 193 13.28 -1.53 15.83
C ASN A 193 13.96 -0.99 17.09
N ASP A 194 13.66 -1.54 18.27
CA ASP A 194 14.29 -1.15 19.54
C ASP A 194 15.77 -1.57 19.63
N ASN A 195 16.20 -2.50 18.78
CA ASN A 195 17.51 -3.12 18.89
C ASN A 195 18.39 -2.95 17.65
N ARG A 196 18.16 -1.90 16.84
CA ARG A 196 18.89 -1.63 15.57
C ARG A 196 20.42 -1.52 15.72
N TRP A 197 20.93 -1.37 16.94
CA TRP A 197 22.36 -1.42 17.27
C TRP A 197 22.99 -2.81 17.12
N MET A 198 22.19 -3.88 17.13
CA MET A 198 22.66 -5.26 16.94
C MET A 198 22.81 -5.65 15.46
N PRO A 199 23.61 -6.67 15.13
CA PRO A 199 23.72 -7.18 13.77
C PRO A 199 22.36 -7.61 13.21
N GLY A 200 21.97 -7.09 12.05
CA GLY A 200 20.63 -7.30 11.48
C GLY A 200 20.26 -8.77 11.26
N LEU A 201 21.22 -9.61 10.85
CA LEU A 201 20.99 -11.05 10.66
C LEU A 201 20.64 -11.75 11.99
N LEU A 202 21.23 -11.30 13.10
CA LEU A 202 20.98 -11.87 14.42
C LEU A 202 19.60 -11.46 14.94
N LEU A 203 19.26 -10.17 14.84
CA LEU A 203 17.93 -9.66 15.19
C LEU A 203 16.83 -10.37 14.44
N TYR A 204 17.00 -10.56 13.13
CA TYR A 204 16.03 -11.25 12.29
C TYR A 204 15.78 -12.70 12.72
N ARG A 205 16.81 -13.41 13.19
CA ARG A 205 16.66 -14.78 13.69
C ARG A 205 16.05 -14.84 15.09
N LEU A 206 16.42 -13.91 15.97
CA LEU A 206 16.05 -13.95 17.38
C LEU A 206 14.72 -13.26 17.68
N ALA A 207 14.38 -12.19 16.98
CA ALA A 207 13.20 -11.39 17.27
C ALA A 207 11.89 -12.18 17.11
N PRO A 208 11.66 -12.97 16.03
CA PRO A 208 10.46 -13.79 15.92
C PRO A 208 10.36 -14.83 17.03
N VAL A 209 11.47 -15.50 17.37
CA VAL A 209 11.51 -16.50 18.46
C VAL A 209 11.19 -15.85 19.81
N ARG A 210 11.79 -14.68 20.09
CA ARG A 210 11.54 -13.94 21.32
C ARG A 210 10.11 -13.40 21.40
N ALA A 211 9.55 -12.94 20.28
CA ALA A 211 8.17 -12.53 20.18
C ALA A 211 7.24 -13.71 20.51
N ILE A 212 7.42 -14.87 19.85
CA ILE A 212 6.64 -16.08 20.10
C ILE A 212 6.72 -16.53 21.56
N MET A 213 7.91 -16.51 22.18
CA MET A 213 8.08 -16.94 23.57
C MET A 213 7.37 -16.01 24.57
N LYS A 214 7.34 -14.70 24.30
CA LYS A 214 6.73 -13.72 25.20
C LYS A 214 5.24 -13.50 24.92
N TRP A 215 4.79 -13.81 23.71
CA TRP A 215 3.44 -13.50 23.29
C TRP A 215 2.41 -14.41 23.94
N ARG A 216 1.25 -13.82 24.24
CA ARG A 216 0.05 -14.51 24.71
C ARG A 216 -1.09 -14.11 23.79
N ALA A 217 -2.05 -15.01 23.58
CA ALA A 217 -3.25 -14.68 22.83
C ALA A 217 -3.88 -13.37 23.36
N VAL A 218 -4.49 -12.63 22.44
CA VAL A 218 -5.18 -11.36 22.66
C VAL A 218 -6.64 -11.58 22.35
N ARG A 219 -7.54 -10.96 23.11
CA ARG A 219 -8.95 -10.88 22.74
C ARG A 219 -9.14 -9.63 21.89
N TYR A 220 -9.42 -9.84 20.61
CA TYR A 220 -9.70 -8.77 19.68
C TYR A 220 -11.21 -8.57 19.53
N GLU A 221 -11.60 -7.31 19.46
CA GLU A 221 -12.92 -6.88 19.01
C GLU A 221 -12.74 -6.24 17.63
N LEU A 222 -13.34 -6.86 16.62
CA LEU A 222 -13.26 -6.40 15.24
C LEU A 222 -14.63 -5.91 14.78
N VAL A 223 -14.64 -4.92 13.91
CA VAL A 223 -15.81 -4.57 13.09
C VAL A 223 -15.38 -4.71 11.64
N VAL A 224 -15.84 -5.76 10.95
CA VAL A 224 -15.43 -6.12 9.58
C VAL A 224 -16.57 -5.77 8.64
N ASP A 225 -16.38 -4.75 7.80
CA ASP A 225 -17.42 -4.22 6.91
C ASP A 225 -18.76 -3.94 7.63
N GLY A 226 -18.67 -3.38 8.85
CA GLY A 226 -19.81 -3.07 9.71
C GLY A 226 -20.29 -4.24 10.59
N GLU A 227 -19.81 -5.46 10.37
CA GLU A 227 -20.23 -6.63 11.14
C GLU A 227 -19.29 -6.89 12.33
N PRO A 228 -19.80 -6.89 13.58
CA PRO A 228 -18.98 -7.11 14.75
C PRO A 228 -18.52 -8.58 14.83
N ARG A 229 -17.23 -8.78 15.10
CA ARG A 229 -16.62 -10.09 15.31
C ARG A 229 -15.74 -10.05 16.55
N ARG A 230 -15.72 -11.15 17.30
CA ARG A 230 -14.83 -11.33 18.44
C ARG A 230 -13.97 -12.55 18.20
N LEU A 231 -12.67 -12.43 18.43
CA LEU A 231 -11.76 -13.55 18.31
C LEU A 231 -10.68 -13.48 19.40
N THR A 232 -10.29 -14.65 19.88
CA THR A 232 -9.09 -14.81 20.70
C THR A 232 -8.01 -15.39 19.81
N GLY A 233 -6.91 -14.67 19.64
CA GLY A 233 -5.91 -15.03 18.63
C GLY A 233 -4.54 -14.42 18.85
N HIS A 234 -3.63 -14.75 17.95
CA HIS A 234 -2.23 -14.33 18.01
C HIS A 234 -1.90 -13.18 17.09
N THR A 235 -2.55 -13.12 15.93
CA THR A 235 -2.23 -12.19 14.85
C THR A 235 -3.50 -11.83 14.08
N VAL A 236 -3.62 -10.55 13.73
CA VAL A 236 -4.59 -9.98 12.78
C VAL A 236 -3.77 -9.20 11.74
N ILE A 237 -3.96 -9.51 10.46
CA ILE A 237 -3.28 -8.89 9.33
C ILE A 237 -4.34 -8.39 8.36
N VAL A 238 -4.17 -7.16 7.90
CA VAL A 238 -4.93 -6.58 6.79
C VAL A 238 -3.92 -6.35 5.67
N ALA A 239 -3.99 -7.19 4.65
CA ALA A 239 -2.99 -7.27 3.59
C ALA A 239 -3.48 -6.67 2.28
N ASN A 240 -2.59 -5.93 1.62
CA ASN A 240 -2.76 -5.47 0.23
C ASN A 240 -1.74 -6.18 -0.67
N SER A 241 -0.46 -6.20 -0.27
CA SER A 241 0.60 -6.86 -1.06
C SER A 241 0.82 -8.34 -0.71
N GLY A 242 0.29 -8.81 0.42
CA GLY A 242 0.30 -10.21 0.85
C GLY A 242 1.67 -10.79 1.25
N ALA A 243 2.77 -10.12 0.92
CA ALA A 243 4.12 -10.54 1.27
C ALA A 243 4.83 -9.51 2.14
N TYR A 244 5.43 -9.96 3.23
CA TYR A 244 6.30 -9.15 4.08
C TYR A 244 7.30 -10.02 4.84
N GLY A 245 8.35 -9.41 5.38
CA GLY A 245 9.36 -10.12 6.16
C GLY A 245 10.40 -10.84 5.29
N HIS A 246 10.85 -10.20 4.20
CA HIS A 246 11.80 -10.73 3.19
C HIS A 246 11.16 -11.69 2.18
N GLY A 247 9.97 -11.34 1.69
CA GLY A 247 9.25 -12.08 0.65
C GLY A 247 8.53 -13.33 1.16
N LEU A 248 8.24 -13.42 2.46
CA LEU A 248 7.37 -14.47 2.98
C LEU A 248 5.94 -14.20 2.50
N ARG A 249 5.29 -15.20 1.92
CA ARG A 249 3.93 -15.10 1.39
C ARG A 249 2.94 -15.31 2.53
N ILE A 250 2.70 -14.27 3.32
CA ILE A 250 1.88 -14.35 4.53
C ILE A 250 0.39 -14.42 4.19
N VAL A 251 -0.05 -13.65 3.20
CA VAL A 251 -1.42 -13.69 2.68
C VAL A 251 -1.35 -13.90 1.16
N PRO A 252 -1.18 -15.15 0.69
CA PRO A 252 -0.91 -15.44 -0.71
C PRO A 252 -2.04 -15.05 -1.68
N SER A 253 -3.25 -14.80 -1.17
CA SER A 253 -4.43 -14.39 -1.92
C SER A 253 -4.49 -12.90 -2.24
N ALA A 254 -3.68 -12.06 -1.58
CA ALA A 254 -3.76 -10.61 -1.71
C ALA A 254 -3.35 -10.15 -3.11
N VAL A 255 -4.15 -9.26 -3.69
CA VAL A 255 -3.96 -8.67 -5.01
C VAL A 255 -3.96 -7.14 -4.86
N PRO A 256 -2.87 -6.44 -5.21
CA PRO A 256 -2.74 -5.00 -4.93
C PRO A 256 -3.66 -4.05 -5.72
N ASP A 257 -4.51 -4.55 -6.61
CA ASP A 257 -5.34 -3.77 -7.53
C ASP A 257 -6.74 -4.36 -7.77
N ASP A 258 -7.26 -5.20 -6.85
CA ASP A 258 -8.58 -5.84 -6.97
C ASP A 258 -9.73 -5.10 -6.23
N GLY A 259 -9.42 -3.98 -5.59
CA GLY A 259 -10.35 -3.12 -4.86
C GLY A 259 -10.73 -3.64 -3.48
N GLU A 260 -10.07 -4.68 -2.97
CA GLU A 260 -10.31 -5.27 -1.65
C GLU A 260 -8.99 -5.50 -0.89
N LEU A 261 -9.06 -5.60 0.44
CA LEU A 261 -7.95 -6.05 1.29
C LEU A 261 -8.24 -7.48 1.76
N ASP A 262 -7.19 -8.23 2.11
CA ASP A 262 -7.34 -9.53 2.75
C ASP A 262 -7.15 -9.41 4.26
N LEU A 263 -8.19 -9.75 5.02
CA LEU A 263 -8.14 -9.93 6.46
C LEU A 263 -7.74 -11.37 6.79
N LEU A 264 -6.50 -11.55 7.25
CA LEU A 264 -6.03 -12.81 7.81
C LEU A 264 -6.05 -12.74 9.34
N THR A 265 -6.72 -13.70 9.98
CA THR A 265 -6.63 -13.86 11.44
C THR A 265 -6.10 -15.23 11.80
N VAL A 266 -5.25 -15.26 12.83
CA VAL A 266 -4.70 -16.50 13.41
C VAL A 266 -5.28 -16.63 14.81
N GLY A 267 -6.19 -17.58 14.98
CA GLY A 267 -6.83 -17.90 16.26
C GLY A 267 -5.86 -18.50 17.28
N ASP A 268 -6.36 -18.68 18.50
CA ASP A 268 -5.61 -19.33 19.58
C ASP A 268 -5.43 -20.83 19.29
N GLY A 269 -4.25 -21.35 19.60
CA GLY A 269 -3.88 -22.74 19.36
C GLY A 269 -2.64 -23.12 20.17
N PRO A 270 -2.33 -24.41 20.33
CA PRO A 270 -1.23 -24.81 21.19
C PRO A 270 0.11 -24.35 20.60
N ARG A 271 0.96 -23.71 21.44
CA ARG A 271 2.20 -22.98 21.05
C ARG A 271 3.14 -23.69 20.06
N HIS A 272 3.23 -25.02 20.12
CA HIS A 272 4.05 -25.79 19.17
C HIS A 272 3.57 -25.66 17.72
N GLN A 273 2.31 -25.29 17.51
CA GLN A 273 1.72 -25.05 16.21
C GLN A 273 2.14 -23.73 15.58
N VAL A 274 2.48 -22.71 16.39
CA VAL A 274 3.04 -21.43 15.91
C VAL A 274 4.41 -21.63 15.26
N VAL A 275 5.24 -22.53 15.82
CA VAL A 275 6.54 -22.90 15.21
C VAL A 275 6.34 -23.64 13.89
N ARG A 276 5.36 -24.55 13.82
CA ARG A 276 5.01 -25.26 12.57
C ARG A 276 4.38 -24.33 11.52
N PHE A 277 3.67 -23.28 11.95
CA PHE A 277 3.12 -22.23 11.10
C PHE A 277 4.24 -21.49 10.36
N MET A 278 5.30 -21.08 11.06
CA MET A 278 6.47 -20.41 10.47
C MET A 278 7.17 -21.22 9.36
N ASN A 279 7.20 -22.55 9.46
CA ASN A 279 7.80 -23.38 8.41
C ASN A 279 6.98 -23.39 7.11
N LYS A 280 5.65 -23.28 7.21
CA LYS A 280 4.73 -23.30 6.06
C LYS A 280 4.51 -21.95 5.40
N VAL A 281 4.80 -20.86 6.13
CA VAL A 281 4.68 -19.47 5.65
C VAL A 281 5.51 -19.19 4.39
N LYS A 282 6.66 -19.86 4.22
CA LYS A 282 7.47 -19.71 3.00
C LYS A 282 6.71 -20.16 1.75
N ASP A 283 5.94 -21.22 1.87
CA ASP A 283 5.20 -21.82 0.75
C ASP A 283 3.74 -21.33 0.69
N GLY A 284 3.32 -20.46 1.62
CA GLY A 284 1.95 -19.93 1.71
C GLY A 284 0.90 -20.92 2.21
N THR A 285 1.23 -22.21 2.36
CA THR A 285 0.32 -23.31 2.76
C THR A 285 -0.16 -23.27 4.22
N HIS A 286 0.25 -22.25 5.00
CA HIS A 286 -0.26 -22.06 6.35
C HIS A 286 -1.72 -21.58 6.36
N VAL A 287 -2.23 -21.04 5.25
CA VAL A 287 -3.62 -20.59 5.13
C VAL A 287 -4.65 -21.73 5.18
N ASP A 288 -4.25 -22.97 4.85
CA ASP A 288 -5.14 -24.15 4.87
C ASP A 288 -5.36 -24.71 6.29
N ARG A 289 -4.87 -24.01 7.32
CA ARG A 289 -4.93 -24.48 8.70
C ARG A 289 -6.25 -24.08 9.36
N PRO A 290 -6.80 -24.91 10.24
CA PRO A 290 -8.08 -24.62 10.90
C PRO A 290 -7.99 -23.41 11.84
N GLU A 291 -6.80 -23.06 12.31
CA GLU A 291 -6.58 -21.87 13.15
C GLU A 291 -6.48 -20.57 12.33
N VAL A 292 -6.40 -20.65 11.01
CA VAL A 292 -6.21 -19.50 10.12
C VAL A 292 -7.50 -19.24 9.35
N THR A 293 -7.94 -17.99 9.34
CA THR A 293 -9.01 -17.55 8.46
C THR A 293 -8.48 -16.45 7.57
N VAL A 294 -8.89 -16.47 6.31
CA VAL A 294 -8.61 -15.43 5.32
C VAL A 294 -9.95 -15.05 4.71
N GLY A 295 -10.24 -13.76 4.64
CA GLY A 295 -11.43 -13.24 4.00
C GLY A 295 -11.20 -11.83 3.49
N ARG A 296 -11.95 -11.45 2.47
CA ARG A 296 -11.87 -10.10 1.91
C ARG A 296 -12.56 -9.10 2.82
N VAL A 297 -12.05 -7.86 2.83
CA VAL A 297 -12.57 -6.75 3.62
C VAL A 297 -12.29 -5.43 2.92
N ARG A 298 -13.16 -4.43 3.11
CA ARG A 298 -12.92 -3.05 2.68
C ARG A 298 -12.58 -2.13 3.84
N THR A 299 -13.26 -2.32 4.97
CA THR A 299 -13.01 -1.59 6.20
C THR A 299 -12.98 -2.54 7.39
N VAL A 300 -11.97 -2.39 8.24
CA VAL A 300 -11.89 -3.09 9.51
C VAL A 300 -11.48 -2.15 10.63
N THR A 301 -12.29 -2.08 11.68
CA THR A 301 -11.87 -1.52 12.97
C THR A 301 -11.35 -2.64 13.83
N ILE A 302 -10.18 -2.43 14.44
CA ILE A 302 -9.50 -3.40 15.30
C ILE A 302 -9.35 -2.75 16.69
N ASP A 303 -9.82 -3.44 17.72
CA ASP A 303 -9.55 -3.13 19.12
C ASP A 303 -9.13 -4.40 19.87
N ALA A 304 -8.58 -4.25 21.08
CA ALA A 304 -8.08 -5.34 21.89
C ALA A 304 -8.24 -5.10 23.40
N ASP A 305 -8.25 -6.18 24.16
CA ASP A 305 -8.31 -6.14 25.62
C ASP A 305 -7.04 -5.65 26.32
N ARG A 306 -6.03 -5.23 25.56
CA ARG A 306 -4.79 -4.61 26.04
C ARG A 306 -4.12 -3.79 24.91
N PRO A 307 -3.18 -2.87 25.24
CA PRO A 307 -2.40 -2.18 24.22
C PRO A 307 -1.63 -3.16 23.33
N VAL A 308 -1.83 -3.06 22.02
CA VAL A 308 -1.08 -3.81 21.01
C VAL A 308 -0.57 -2.87 19.92
N PRO A 309 0.73 -2.88 19.60
CA PRO A 309 1.26 -2.12 18.47
C PRO A 309 0.61 -2.52 17.14
N VAL A 310 0.34 -1.50 16.34
CA VAL A 310 -0.06 -1.62 14.94
C VAL A 310 1.15 -1.25 14.09
N CYS A 311 1.56 -2.18 13.23
CA CYS A 311 2.67 -1.97 12.32
C CYS A 311 2.18 -1.89 10.88
N VAL A 312 2.83 -1.03 10.11
CA VAL A 312 2.63 -0.82 8.68
C VAL A 312 3.98 -0.92 7.99
N ASP A 313 4.12 -1.86 7.06
CA ASP A 313 5.30 -2.00 6.20
C ASP A 313 6.65 -2.00 6.95
N GLY A 314 6.67 -2.58 8.15
CA GLY A 314 7.90 -2.70 8.96
C GLY A 314 8.07 -1.66 10.06
N ASP A 315 7.23 -0.63 10.15
CA ASP A 315 7.30 0.36 11.22
C ASP A 315 6.03 0.35 12.09
N GLU A 316 6.21 0.64 13.38
CA GLU A 316 5.10 0.88 14.29
C GLU A 316 4.54 2.28 14.07
N VAL A 317 3.25 2.38 13.73
CA VAL A 317 2.59 3.66 13.42
C VAL A 317 1.63 4.12 14.51
N THR A 318 1.00 3.18 15.22
CA THR A 318 0.10 3.46 16.32
C THR A 318 -0.02 2.27 17.26
N THR A 319 -0.83 2.40 18.30
CA THR A 319 -1.32 1.31 19.14
C THR A 319 -2.84 1.22 18.95
N LEU A 320 -3.41 0.01 19.06
CA LEU A 320 -4.87 -0.17 19.01
C LEU A 320 -5.60 0.78 19.99
N PRO A 321 -6.79 1.28 19.63
CA PRO A 321 -7.60 0.92 18.45
C PRO A 321 -7.09 1.51 17.13
N ALA A 322 -7.40 0.84 16.01
CA ALA A 322 -7.10 1.33 14.68
C ALA A 322 -8.22 0.99 13.68
N GLU A 323 -8.53 1.93 12.81
CA GLU A 323 -9.38 1.73 11.65
C GLU A 323 -8.49 1.59 10.41
N VAL A 324 -8.73 0.53 9.65
CA VAL A 324 -8.06 0.24 8.38
C VAL A 324 -9.09 0.23 7.27
N THR A 325 -8.91 1.07 6.26
CA THR A 325 -9.82 1.17 5.11
C THR A 325 -9.04 1.14 3.82
N ILE A 326 -9.59 0.49 2.79
CA ILE A 326 -9.01 0.51 1.45
C ILE A 326 -9.26 1.84 0.74
N ARG A 327 -8.27 2.28 -0.03
CA ARG A 327 -8.39 3.35 -1.02
C ARG A 327 -8.09 2.80 -2.41
N PRO A 328 -9.12 2.38 -3.16
CA PRO A 328 -8.93 1.75 -4.44
C PRO A 328 -8.27 2.67 -5.46
N GLY A 329 -7.26 2.18 -6.18
CA GLY A 329 -6.55 2.88 -7.24
C GLY A 329 -5.89 4.19 -6.82
N ALA A 330 -5.65 4.41 -5.54
CA ALA A 330 -5.19 5.69 -5.02
C ALA A 330 -3.70 5.98 -5.31
N LEU A 331 -2.90 4.96 -5.60
CA LEU A 331 -1.46 5.09 -5.84
C LEU A 331 -1.11 4.69 -7.27
N ASN A 332 -0.72 5.65 -8.12
CA ASN A 332 -0.15 5.32 -9.42
C ASN A 332 1.32 4.91 -9.25
N CYS A 333 1.71 3.73 -9.74
CA CYS A 333 3.06 3.22 -9.62
C CYS A 333 3.61 2.69 -10.96
N LEU A 334 4.90 2.95 -11.22
CA LEU A 334 5.63 2.32 -12.32
C LEU A 334 6.05 0.90 -11.94
N VAL A 335 5.44 -0.08 -12.57
CA VAL A 335 5.68 -1.52 -12.37
C VAL A 335 5.77 -2.24 -13.71
N PRO A 336 6.42 -3.41 -13.78
CA PRO A 336 6.46 -4.19 -15.02
C PRO A 336 5.05 -4.59 -15.49
N ASP A 337 4.87 -4.74 -16.79
CA ASP A 337 3.60 -5.22 -17.35
C ASP A 337 3.32 -6.66 -16.88
N GLY A 338 2.11 -6.89 -16.35
CA GLY A 338 1.65 -8.22 -15.93
C GLY A 338 2.19 -8.72 -14.57
N SER A 339 2.68 -7.81 -13.70
CA SER A 339 3.08 -8.15 -12.33
C SER A 339 1.95 -8.16 -11.31
#